data_AF-A0A2E4G3A4-F1
#
_entry.id   AF-A0A2E4G3A4-F1
#
_cell.length_a   1.000
_cell.length_b   1.000
_cell.length_c   1.000
_cell.angle_alpha   90.00
_cell.angle_beta   90.00
_cell.angle_gamma   90.00
#
_symmetry.space_group_name_H-M   'P 1'
#
loop_
_entity.id
_entity.type
_entity.pdbx_description
1 polymer ?
#
loop_
_entity_poly.entity_id
_entity_poly.type
_entity_poly.pdbx_seq_one_letter_code
_entity_poly.pdbx_strand_id
1 'polypeptide(L)'
;MLKLQNALKGRVIDNHIILDIKEEDAHYWSPQLNFRVEIDEEDIEKSMMAGLIGPRPKVWTMFVFIYFSIGILGFFVFSLGVSKWMLGEYSHYLWALPVAILFMLSAYITSKYGESLGKEQVETLKQFIRELIKKADSAE
;
A
#
# COMPACT_ATOMS: atom_id res chain seq x y z
N MET A 1 -10.62 -9.10 -23.11
CA MET A 1 -10.99 -7.66 -23.17
C MET A 1 -12.28 -7.29 -22.45
N LEU A 2 -13.49 -7.68 -22.90
CA LEU A 2 -14.77 -7.23 -22.29
C LEU A 2 -14.97 -7.64 -20.81
N LYS A 3 -14.51 -8.84 -20.42
CA LYS A 3 -14.58 -9.29 -19.01
C LYS A 3 -13.67 -8.50 -18.07
N LEU A 4 -12.49 -8.08 -18.55
CA LEU A 4 -11.52 -7.29 -17.76
C LEU A 4 -11.97 -5.84 -17.60
N GLN A 5 -12.57 -5.25 -18.63
CA GLN A 5 -13.14 -3.89 -18.55
C GLN A 5 -14.30 -3.80 -17.55
N ASN A 6 -15.11 -4.84 -17.41
CA ASN A 6 -16.23 -4.84 -16.45
C ASN A 6 -15.79 -4.96 -14.99
N ALA A 7 -14.57 -5.42 -14.72
CA ALA A 7 -14.02 -5.64 -13.38
C ALA A 7 -13.15 -4.46 -12.88
N LEU A 8 -12.89 -3.46 -13.73
CA LEU A 8 -11.99 -2.34 -13.45
C LEU A 8 -12.73 -0.99 -13.52
N LYS A 9 -12.34 -0.06 -12.66
CA LYS A 9 -12.86 1.32 -12.61
C LYS A 9 -11.70 2.28 -12.84
N GLY A 10 -11.76 3.03 -13.93
CA GLY A 10 -10.77 4.05 -14.27
C GLY A 10 -11.21 5.45 -13.88
N ARG A 11 -10.28 6.29 -13.42
CA ARG A 11 -10.45 7.73 -13.22
C ARG A 11 -9.26 8.46 -13.85
N VAL A 12 -9.53 9.49 -14.63
CA VAL A 12 -8.49 10.36 -15.21
C VAL A 12 -8.57 11.72 -14.51
N ILE A 13 -7.43 12.22 -14.05
CA ILE A 13 -7.26 13.53 -13.43
C ILE A 13 -6.04 14.16 -14.09
N ASP A 14 -6.26 15.09 -15.01
CA ASP A 14 -5.22 15.71 -15.84
C ASP A 14 -4.32 14.63 -16.52
N ASN A 15 -3.02 14.64 -16.22
CA ASN A 15 -2.04 13.66 -16.70
C ASN A 15 -1.96 12.39 -15.85
N HIS A 16 -2.80 12.23 -14.83
CA HIS A 16 -2.82 11.07 -13.95
C HIS A 16 -4.01 10.16 -14.27
N ILE A 17 -3.73 8.87 -14.45
CA ILE A 17 -4.76 7.86 -14.69
C ILE A 17 -4.71 6.87 -13.55
N ILE A 18 -5.81 6.75 -12.81
CA ILE A 18 -5.96 5.85 -11.69
C ILE A 18 -6.86 4.70 -12.12
N LEU A 19 -6.37 3.47 -12.02
CA LEU A 19 -7.11 2.25 -12.25
C LEU A 19 -7.32 1.52 -10.92
N ASP A 20 -8.58 1.34 -10.56
CA ASP A 20 -9.04 0.62 -9.38
C ASP A 20 -9.77 -0.67 -9.77
N ILE A 21 -9.77 -1.64 -8.87
CA ILE A 21 -10.71 -2.76 -8.94
C ILE A 21 -12.12 -2.25 -8.62
N LYS A 22 -13.12 -2.71 -9.37
CA LYS A 22 -14.52 -2.31 -9.18
C LYS A 22 -15.01 -2.64 -7.77
N GLU A 23 -15.87 -1.80 -7.23
CA GLU A 23 -16.29 -1.84 -5.81
C GLU A 23 -16.92 -3.18 -5.39
N GLU A 24 -17.55 -3.90 -6.32
CA GLU A 24 -18.16 -5.22 -6.06
C GLU A 24 -17.13 -6.34 -5.80
N ASP A 25 -15.96 -6.25 -6.44
CA ASP A 25 -14.87 -7.24 -6.33
C ASP A 25 -13.70 -6.72 -5.49
N ALA A 26 -13.76 -5.46 -5.05
CA ALA A 26 -12.70 -4.82 -4.29
C ALA A 26 -12.79 -5.21 -2.81
N HIS A 27 -11.66 -5.64 -2.27
CA HIS A 27 -11.47 -5.87 -0.84
C HIS A 27 -10.50 -4.84 -0.26
N TYR A 28 -10.26 -4.91 1.04
CA TYR A 28 -9.43 -3.92 1.74
C TYR A 28 -7.99 -3.88 1.21
N TRP A 29 -7.41 -5.03 0.87
CA TRP A 29 -6.07 -5.19 0.28
C TRP A 29 -6.03 -5.11 -1.25
N SER A 30 -7.13 -4.69 -1.90
CA SER A 30 -7.12 -4.51 -3.35
C SER A 30 -6.06 -3.48 -3.78
N PRO A 31 -5.25 -3.82 -4.81
CA PRO A 31 -4.26 -2.90 -5.34
C PRO A 31 -4.93 -1.77 -6.11
N GLN A 32 -4.20 -0.67 -6.22
CA GLN A 32 -4.52 0.45 -7.08
C GLN A 32 -3.31 0.73 -7.97
N LEU A 33 -3.59 1.00 -9.24
CA LEU A 33 -2.58 1.32 -10.24
C LEU A 33 -2.72 2.78 -10.60
N ASN A 34 -1.65 3.54 -10.38
CA ASN A 34 -1.59 4.96 -10.69
C ASN A 34 -0.59 5.17 -11.82
N PHE A 35 -1.03 5.80 -12.89
CA PHE A 35 -0.20 6.20 -14.01
C PHE A 35 -0.02 7.69 -14.04
N ARG A 36 1.14 8.11 -14.52
CA ARG A 36 1.41 9.46 -14.96
C ARG A 36 1.91 9.41 -16.39
N VAL A 37 1.30 10.21 -17.25
CA VAL A 37 1.70 10.37 -18.65
C VAL A 37 2.50 11.67 -18.75
N GLU A 38 3.76 11.55 -19.13
CA GLU A 38 4.71 12.64 -19.31
C GLU A 38 5.19 12.65 -20.76
N ILE A 39 5.57 13.81 -21.27
CA ILE A 39 6.23 13.91 -22.57
C ILE A 39 7.67 13.45 -22.36
N ASP A 40 8.20 12.64 -23.27
CA ASP A 40 9.58 12.18 -23.18
C ASP A 40 10.52 13.39 -23.31
N GLU A 41 11.47 13.52 -22.36
CA GLU A 41 12.42 14.64 -22.34
C GLU A 41 13.42 14.56 -23.52
N GLU A 42 13.64 13.36 -24.07
CA GLU A 42 14.57 13.14 -25.19
C GLU A 42 13.88 13.18 -26.56
N ASP A 43 12.57 12.93 -26.63
CA ASP A 43 11.81 12.90 -27.88
C ASP A 43 10.37 13.43 -27.71
N ILE A 44 10.12 14.66 -28.17
CA ILE A 44 8.83 15.37 -28.02
C ILE A 44 7.68 14.63 -28.76
N GLU A 45 8.00 13.76 -29.74
CA GLU A 45 7.01 12.94 -30.44
C GLU A 45 6.63 11.67 -29.65
N LYS A 46 7.33 11.37 -28.56
CA LYS A 46 7.07 10.22 -27.69
C LYS A 46 6.52 10.65 -26.33
N SER A 47 5.65 9.81 -25.79
CA SER A 47 5.09 9.98 -24.44
C SER A 47 5.59 8.86 -23.54
N MET A 48 6.15 9.21 -22.39
CA MET A 48 6.57 8.27 -21.35
C MET A 48 5.43 8.05 -20.36
N MET A 49 5.09 6.78 -20.10
CA MET A 49 4.09 6.42 -19.11
C MET A 49 4.76 5.76 -17.90
N ALA A 50 4.74 6.44 -16.74
CA ALA A 50 5.23 5.90 -15.48
C ALA A 50 4.07 5.36 -14.65
N GLY A 51 4.10 4.06 -14.31
CA GLY A 51 3.07 3.40 -13.52
C GLY A 51 3.56 2.95 -12.15
N LEU A 52 2.82 3.26 -11.09
CA LEU A 52 3.02 2.74 -9.74
C LEU A 52 1.86 1.81 -9.37
N ILE A 53 2.16 0.53 -9.14
CA ILE A 53 1.22 -0.44 -8.58
C ILE A 53 1.48 -0.58 -7.09
N GLY A 54 0.49 -0.27 -6.27
CA GLY A 54 0.62 -0.34 -4.82
C GLY A 54 -0.71 -0.66 -4.12
N PRO A 55 -0.68 -0.95 -2.82
CA PRO A 55 -1.89 -1.03 -2.02
C PRO A 55 -2.57 0.35 -1.98
N ARG A 56 -3.89 0.36 -1.78
CA ARG A 56 -4.63 1.61 -1.59
C ARG A 56 -4.02 2.43 -0.43
N PRO A 57 -3.97 3.78 -0.53
CA PRO A 57 -3.46 4.64 0.53
C PRO A 57 -4.10 4.40 1.92
N LYS A 58 -5.36 3.93 1.93
CA LYS A 58 -6.09 3.53 3.13
C LYS A 58 -5.41 2.40 3.92
N VAL A 59 -4.82 1.43 3.24
CA VAL A 59 -4.13 0.29 3.88
C VAL A 59 -2.85 0.76 4.55
N TRP A 60 -2.04 1.55 3.84
CA TRP A 60 -0.79 2.08 4.37
C TRP A 60 -1.04 3.00 5.57
N THR A 61 -2.01 3.91 5.47
CA THR A 61 -2.37 4.81 6.58
C THR A 61 -2.84 4.04 7.81
N MET A 62 -3.63 2.97 7.66
CA MET A 62 -4.02 2.11 8.78
C MET A 62 -2.80 1.53 9.51
N PHE A 63 -1.82 0.98 8.78
CA PHE A 63 -0.61 0.46 9.41
C PHE A 63 0.18 1.56 10.12
N VAL A 64 0.34 2.73 9.50
CA VAL A 64 0.96 3.90 10.15
C VAL A 64 0.26 4.23 11.47
N PHE A 65 -1.07 4.28 11.49
CA PHE A 65 -1.84 4.51 12.72
C PHE A 65 -1.62 3.43 13.78
N ILE A 66 -1.59 2.15 13.39
CA ILE A 66 -1.32 1.03 14.30
C ILE A 66 0.07 1.17 14.92
N TYR A 67 1.11 1.36 14.10
CA TYR A 67 2.48 1.51 14.56
C TYR A 67 2.64 2.73 15.47
N PHE A 68 2.03 3.86 15.09
CA PHE A 68 2.10 5.08 15.88
C PHE A 68 1.39 4.93 17.24
N SER A 69 0.23 4.29 17.25
CA SER A 69 -0.51 4.01 18.49
C SER A 69 0.28 3.10 19.43
N ILE A 70 0.84 2.00 18.90
CA ILE A 70 1.69 1.07 19.68
C ILE A 70 2.96 1.78 20.16
N GLY A 71 3.58 2.58 19.31
CA GLY A 71 4.80 3.33 19.63
C GLY A 71 4.58 4.35 20.74
N ILE A 72 3.51 5.16 20.66
CA ILE A 72 3.15 6.13 21.70
C ILE A 72 2.85 5.43 23.02
N LEU A 73 1.95 4.44 23.02
CA LEU A 73 1.57 3.73 24.23
C LEU A 73 2.77 3.01 24.87
N GLY A 74 3.55 2.31 24.04
CA GLY A 74 4.77 1.63 24.46
C GLY A 74 5.78 2.60 25.06
N PHE A 75 5.99 3.76 24.44
CA PHE A 75 6.91 4.78 24.92
C PHE A 75 6.50 5.35 26.29
N PHE A 76 5.23 5.72 26.47
CA PHE A 76 4.75 6.26 27.74
C PHE A 76 4.81 5.24 28.86
N VAL A 77 4.35 4.00 28.64
CA VAL A 77 4.39 2.95 29.66
C VAL A 77 5.84 2.57 29.99
N PHE A 78 6.70 2.47 28.98
CA PHE A 78 8.13 2.22 29.20
C PHE A 78 8.79 3.35 29.98
N SER A 79 8.49 4.61 29.67
CA SER A 79 9.01 5.78 30.39
C SER A 79 8.65 5.74 31.88
N LEU A 80 7.39 5.37 32.22
CA LEU A 80 6.98 5.14 33.61
C LEU A 80 7.76 3.98 34.25
N GLY A 81 8.04 2.92 33.48
CA GLY A 81 8.86 1.80 33.92
C GLY A 81 10.28 2.21 34.28
N VAL A 82 10.93 2.99 33.41
CA VAL A 82 12.27 3.53 33.63
C VAL A 82 12.29 4.46 34.84
N SER A 83 11.29 5.33 34.99
CA SER A 83 11.19 6.23 36.14
C SER A 83 11.16 5.46 37.48
N LYS A 84 10.38 4.37 37.57
CA LYS A 84 10.36 3.50 38.75
C LYS A 84 11.68 2.75 38.96
N TRP A 85 12.28 2.27 37.87
CA TRP A 85 13.56 1.58 37.94
C TRP A 85 14.69 2.48 38.46
N MET A 86 14.69 3.77 38.06
CA MET A 86 15.63 4.77 38.60
C MET A 86 15.44 5.04 40.10
N LEU A 87 14.26 4.79 40.65
CA LEU A 87 13.98 4.86 42.10
C LEU A 87 14.40 3.59 42.86
N GLY A 88 15.01 2.61 42.17
CA GLY A 88 15.43 1.34 42.77
C GLY A 88 14.29 0.32 42.91
N GLU A 89 13.10 0.63 42.40
CA GLU A 89 11.97 -0.30 42.41
C GLU A 89 11.96 -1.17 41.16
N TYR A 90 11.71 -2.47 41.33
CA TYR A 90 11.44 -3.34 40.19
C TYR A 90 10.11 -2.96 39.53
N SER A 91 10.12 -2.78 38.22
CA SER A 91 8.95 -2.31 37.48
C SER A 91 8.62 -3.22 36.29
N HIS A 92 7.46 -3.86 36.36
CA HIS A 92 6.91 -4.68 35.28
C HIS A 92 6.67 -3.87 33.99
N TYR A 93 6.54 -2.54 34.09
CA TYR A 93 6.32 -1.66 32.94
C TYR A 93 7.50 -1.61 31.96
N LEU A 94 8.70 -2.05 32.35
CA LEU A 94 9.84 -2.20 31.43
C LEU A 94 9.55 -3.21 30.30
N TRP A 95 8.65 -4.18 30.55
CA TRP A 95 8.19 -5.12 29.52
C TRP A 95 7.33 -4.47 28.43
N ALA A 96 6.90 -3.22 28.59
CA ALA A 96 6.15 -2.52 27.57
C ALA A 96 6.90 -2.41 26.23
N LEU A 97 8.24 -2.27 26.27
CA LEU A 97 9.05 -2.16 25.06
C LEU A 97 9.09 -3.47 24.25
N PRO A 98 9.47 -4.65 24.82
CA PRO A 98 9.42 -5.91 24.07
C PRO A 98 8.01 -6.30 23.65
N VAL A 99 6.98 -5.99 24.46
CA VAL A 99 5.59 -6.23 24.08
C VAL A 99 5.17 -5.34 22.90
N ALA A 100 5.54 -4.07 22.90
CA ALA A 100 5.28 -3.17 21.77
C ALA A 100 5.96 -3.66 20.49
N ILE A 101 7.23 -4.09 20.57
CA ILE A 101 7.96 -4.68 19.44
C ILE A 101 7.23 -5.93 18.91
N LEU A 102 6.75 -6.80 19.80
CA LEU A 102 5.99 -7.99 19.40
C LEU A 102 4.72 -7.62 18.62
N PHE A 103 3.96 -6.63 19.08
CA PHE A 103 2.79 -6.16 18.35
C PHE A 103 3.16 -5.53 17.00
N MET A 104 4.25 -4.76 16.93
CA MET A 104 4.76 -4.21 15.68
C MET A 104 5.15 -5.30 14.67
N LEU A 105 5.76 -6.38 15.13
CA LEU A 105 6.08 -7.56 14.30
C LEU A 105 4.81 -8.28 13.83
N SER A 106 3.81 -8.43 14.69
CA SER A 106 2.52 -9.02 14.27
C SER A 106 1.85 -8.20 13.17
N ALA A 107 1.84 -6.87 13.30
CA ALA A 107 1.30 -5.97 12.28
C ALA A 107 2.06 -6.09 10.96
N TYR A 108 3.38 -6.27 11.02
CA TYR A 108 4.20 -6.46 9.83
C TYR A 108 3.85 -7.76 9.10
N ILE A 109 3.72 -8.87 9.84
CA ILE A 109 3.33 -10.17 9.28
C ILE A 109 1.93 -10.07 8.66
N THR A 110 0.97 -9.43 9.33
CA THR A 110 -0.37 -9.19 8.78
C THR A 110 -0.31 -8.36 7.50
N SER A 111 0.53 -7.33 7.44
CA SER A 111 0.74 -6.53 6.22
C SER A 111 1.27 -7.39 5.08
N LYS A 112 2.25 -8.26 5.37
CA LYS A 112 2.82 -9.16 4.37
C LYS A 112 1.84 -10.22 3.89
N TYR A 113 1.01 -10.74 4.79
CA TYR A 113 -0.07 -11.66 4.41
C TYR A 113 -1.12 -10.94 3.55
N GLY A 114 -1.50 -9.72 3.92
CA GLY A 114 -2.44 -8.90 3.15
C GLY A 114 -1.96 -8.60 1.73
N GLU A 115 -0.65 -8.38 1.54
CA GLU A 115 -0.04 -8.24 0.21
C GLU A 115 -0.34 -9.45 -0.70
N SER A 116 -0.41 -10.66 -0.13
CA SER A 116 -0.69 -11.88 -0.89
C SER A 116 -2.13 -11.96 -1.41
N LEU A 117 -3.10 -11.38 -0.69
CA LEU A 117 -4.51 -11.35 -1.09
C LEU A 117 -4.75 -10.50 -2.35
N GLY A 118 -3.95 -9.46 -2.53
CA GLY A 118 -4.02 -8.58 -3.70
C GLY A 118 -3.27 -9.09 -4.92
N LYS A 119 -2.47 -10.16 -4.83
CA LYS A 119 -1.56 -10.60 -5.91
C LYS A 119 -2.28 -10.95 -7.21
N GLU A 120 -3.42 -11.63 -7.12
CA GLU A 120 -4.21 -12.00 -8.30
C GLU A 120 -4.76 -10.75 -9.02
N GLN A 121 -5.21 -9.76 -8.25
CA GLN A 121 -5.69 -8.48 -8.79
C GLN A 121 -4.53 -7.65 -9.39
N VAL A 122 -3.33 -7.72 -8.82
CA VAL A 122 -2.12 -7.11 -9.41
C VAL A 122 -1.81 -7.71 -10.77
N GLU A 123 -1.88 -9.05 -10.91
CA GLU A 123 -1.61 -9.70 -12.18
C GLU A 123 -2.67 -9.36 -13.23
N THR A 124 -3.94 -9.27 -12.79
CA THR A 124 -5.05 -8.81 -13.63
C THR A 124 -4.80 -7.39 -14.19
N LEU A 125 -4.35 -6.46 -13.34
CA LEU A 125 -3.98 -5.10 -13.75
C LEU A 125 -2.81 -5.09 -14.73
N LYS A 126 -1.74 -5.86 -14.46
CA LYS A 126 -0.57 -5.98 -15.35
C LYS A 126 -0.96 -6.53 -16.72
N GLN A 127 -1.78 -7.58 -16.75
CA GLN A 127 -2.25 -8.16 -18.00
C GLN A 127 -3.08 -7.17 -18.80
N PHE A 128 -3.98 -6.43 -18.14
CA PHE A 128 -4.80 -5.40 -18.77
C PHE A 128 -3.93 -4.33 -19.46
N ILE A 129 -2.89 -3.82 -18.77
CA ILE A 129 -1.96 -2.84 -19.37
C ILE A 129 -1.22 -3.44 -20.56
N ARG A 130 -0.69 -4.67 -20.43
CA ARG A 130 0.07 -5.33 -21.50
C ARG A 130 -0.78 -5.53 -22.75
N GLU A 131 -2.06 -5.88 -22.59
CA GLU A 131 -3.03 -5.98 -23.69
C GLU A 131 -3.29 -4.61 -24.34
N LEU A 132 -3.39 -3.52 -23.55
CA LEU A 132 -3.57 -2.17 -24.07
C LEU A 132 -2.37 -1.68 -24.89
N ILE A 133 -1.15 -1.86 -24.36
CA ILE A 133 0.09 -1.45 -25.05
C ILE A 133 0.22 -2.20 -26.37
N LYS A 134 0.05 -3.53 -26.36
CA LYS A 134 0.14 -4.35 -27.58
C LYS A 134 -0.85 -3.91 -28.65
N LYS A 135 -2.05 -3.49 -28.25
CA LYS A 135 -3.07 -3.01 -29.18
C LYS A 135 -2.70 -1.66 -29.79
N ALA A 136 -2.16 -0.75 -29.00
CA ALA A 136 -1.70 0.56 -29.48
C ALA A 136 -0.58 0.40 -30.52
N ASP A 137 0.37 -0.48 -30.25
CA ASP A 137 1.48 -0.82 -31.15
C ASP A 137 1.02 -1.49 -32.46
N SER A 138 -0.05 -2.30 -32.41
CA SER A 138 -0.62 -2.96 -33.61
C SER A 138 -1.57 -2.07 -34.44
N ALA A 139 -1.87 -0.86 -33.98
CA ALA A 139 -2.77 0.08 -34.65
C ALA A 139 -2.01 1.15 -35.46
N GLU A 140 -0.67 1.15 -35.36
CA GLU A 140 0.28 1.84 -36.22
C GLU A 140 0.67 0.96 -37.42
#